data_AF-A0A3D1BR48-F1
#
_entry.id   AF-A0A3D1BR48-F1
#
_cell.length_a   1.000
_cell.length_b   1.000
_cell.length_c   1.000
_cell.angle_alpha   90.00
_cell.angle_beta   90.00
_cell.angle_gamma   90.00
#
_symmetry.space_group_name_H-M   'P 1'
#
loop_
_entity.id
_entity.type
_entity.pdbx_description
1 polymer ?
#
loop_
_entity_poly.entity_id
_entity_poly.type
_entity_poly.pdbx_seq_one_letter_code
_entity_poly.pdbx_strand_id
1 'polypeptide(L)'
;MKSKYLLCLVLLTLTCLIAACIPGAQKKDEMIQEKKIPVILDTDANNELDDQHAIAYMLFNQDFFDIKGITVNKTRNGGLIEKHVEEAQRVVNLCGFKDKVKVIPGASGKYYEIFDSLEEEDYDGQKAVEFIINEARQSKADKLVL
;
A
#
# COMPACT_ATOMS: atom_id res chain seq x y z
N MET A 1 -72.62 -4.55 18.21
CA MET A 1 -71.40 -5.08 18.86
C MET A 1 -70.47 -5.83 17.89
N LYS A 2 -70.95 -6.69 16.98
CA LYS A 2 -70.11 -7.50 16.08
C LYS A 2 -69.19 -6.70 15.11
N SER A 3 -69.62 -5.52 14.64
CA SER A 3 -68.85 -4.69 13.69
C SER A 3 -67.58 -4.07 14.28
N LYS A 4 -67.56 -3.74 15.59
CA LYS A 4 -66.37 -3.18 16.25
C LYS A 4 -65.25 -4.22 16.40
N TYR A 5 -65.62 -5.48 16.65
CA TYR A 5 -64.66 -6.59 16.72
C TYR A 5 -64.10 -6.97 15.35
N LEU A 6 -64.91 -6.89 14.29
CA LEU A 6 -64.46 -7.12 12.91
C LEU A 6 -63.47 -6.04 12.45
N LEU A 7 -63.75 -4.77 12.77
CA LEU A 7 -62.83 -3.66 12.47
C LEU A 7 -61.50 -3.80 13.24
N CYS A 8 -61.57 -4.19 14.52
CA CYS A 8 -60.36 -4.48 15.31
C CYS A 8 -59.55 -5.64 14.72
N LEU A 9 -60.22 -6.71 14.28
CA LEU A 9 -59.54 -7.88 13.69
C LEU A 9 -58.85 -7.53 12.38
N VAL A 10 -59.48 -6.69 11.53
CA VAL A 10 -58.90 -6.21 10.28
C VAL A 10 -57.72 -5.26 10.53
N LEU A 11 -57.78 -4.39 11.54
CA LEU A 11 -56.65 -3.54 11.91
C LEU A 11 -55.47 -4.36 12.49
N LEU A 12 -55.76 -5.43 13.24
CA LEU A 12 -54.72 -6.29 13.81
C LEU A 12 -53.99 -7.10 12.73
N THR A 13 -54.71 -7.61 11.73
CA THR A 13 -54.08 -8.37 10.62
C THR A 13 -53.29 -7.46 9.70
N LEU A 14 -53.76 -6.23 9.44
CA LEU A 14 -53.05 -5.26 8.63
C LEU A 14 -51.73 -4.80 9.29
N THR A 15 -51.72 -4.64 10.62
CA THR A 15 -50.49 -4.29 11.36
C THR A 15 -49.46 -5.42 11.38
N CYS A 16 -49.90 -6.69 11.47
CA CYS A 16 -49.00 -7.85 11.34
C CYS A 16 -48.38 -7.98 9.93
N LEU A 17 -49.14 -7.66 8.87
CA LEU A 17 -48.64 -7.69 7.49
C LEU A 17 -47.57 -6.61 7.23
N ILE A 18 -47.71 -5.42 7.84
CA ILE A 18 -46.72 -4.35 7.71
C ILE A 18 -45.43 -4.68 8.49
N ALA A 19 -45.56 -5.34 9.65
CA ALA A 19 -44.41 -5.77 10.46
C ALA A 19 -43.58 -6.88 9.80
N ALA A 20 -44.21 -7.75 9.00
CA ALA A 20 -43.52 -8.81 8.25
C ALA A 20 -42.71 -8.29 7.04
N CYS A 21 -42.98 -7.05 6.59
CA CYS A 21 -42.26 -6.40 5.51
C CYS A 21 -41.11 -5.51 5.97
N ILE A 22 -40.80 -5.46 7.28
CA ILE A 22 -39.58 -4.80 7.76
C ILE A 22 -38.43 -5.74 7.37
N PRO A 23 -37.57 -5.38 6.40
CA PRO A 23 -36.37 -6.14 6.14
C PRO A 23 -35.61 -6.20 7.46
N GLY A 24 -35.44 -7.41 8.00
CA GLY A 24 -34.75 -7.61 9.27
C GLY A 24 -33.49 -6.77 9.25
N ALA A 25 -33.35 -5.89 10.24
CA ALA A 25 -32.22 -4.97 10.35
C ALA A 25 -30.95 -5.77 10.12
N GLN A 26 -30.41 -5.66 8.90
CA GLN A 26 -29.18 -6.31 8.54
C GLN A 26 -28.17 -5.69 9.50
N LYS A 27 -27.58 -6.53 10.37
CA LYS A 27 -26.32 -6.16 11.00
C LYS A 27 -25.45 -5.70 9.84
N LYS A 28 -25.14 -4.41 9.79
CA LYS A 28 -23.98 -3.94 9.05
C LYS A 28 -22.83 -4.64 9.75
N ASP A 29 -22.40 -5.78 9.22
CA ASP A 29 -21.04 -6.23 9.45
C ASP A 29 -20.18 -5.08 8.94
N GLU A 30 -19.69 -4.25 9.86
CA GLU A 30 -18.54 -3.43 9.58
C GLU A 30 -17.46 -4.42 9.17
N MET A 31 -17.23 -4.53 7.86
CA MET A 31 -16.03 -5.17 7.35
C MET A 31 -14.87 -4.46 8.03
N ILE A 32 -14.26 -5.13 9.02
CA ILE A 32 -12.93 -4.76 9.48
C ILE A 32 -12.05 -4.96 8.25
N GLN A 33 -11.79 -3.88 7.54
CA GLN A 33 -10.84 -3.90 6.44
C GLN A 33 -9.50 -4.23 7.10
N GLU A 34 -9.02 -5.45 6.90
CA GLU A 34 -7.73 -5.86 7.45
C GLU A 34 -6.69 -4.84 6.99
N LYS A 35 -5.98 -4.31 7.99
CA LYS A 35 -5.06 -3.22 7.77
C LYS A 35 -3.83 -3.75 7.07
N LYS A 36 -3.60 -3.27 5.85
CA LYS A 36 -2.43 -3.62 5.06
C LYS A 36 -1.14 -3.12 5.73
N ILE A 37 -0.06 -3.87 5.55
CA ILE A 37 1.26 -3.55 6.08
C ILE A 37 1.89 -2.46 5.19
N PRO A 38 2.16 -1.25 5.71
CA PRO A 38 2.90 -0.25 4.95
C PRO A 38 4.31 -0.76 4.66
N VAL A 39 4.73 -0.73 3.40
CA VAL A 39 6.04 -1.23 2.99
C VAL A 39 6.72 -0.30 1.98
N ILE A 40 8.02 -0.10 2.17
CA ILE A 40 8.96 0.38 1.14
C ILE A 40 9.90 -0.78 0.85
N LEU A 41 10.23 -1.00 -0.42
CA LEU A 41 11.29 -1.93 -0.80
C LEU A 41 12.54 -1.12 -1.17
N ASP A 42 13.62 -1.28 -0.40
CA ASP A 42 14.95 -0.75 -0.75
C ASP A 42 15.78 -1.88 -1.39
N THR A 43 16.30 -1.66 -2.60
CA THR A 43 16.86 -2.74 -3.42
C THR A 43 17.95 -2.24 -4.36
N ASP A 44 18.87 -3.12 -4.74
CA ASP A 44 19.84 -2.91 -5.81
C ASP A 44 19.48 -3.65 -7.10
N ALA A 45 18.22 -3.54 -7.51
CA ALA A 45 17.50 -4.23 -8.58
C ALA A 45 18.20 -4.63 -9.90
N ASN A 46 19.40 -4.14 -10.25
CA ASN A 46 20.16 -4.60 -11.42
C ASN A 46 21.47 -5.32 -11.05
N ASN A 47 21.66 -5.69 -9.78
CA ASN A 47 22.84 -6.39 -9.32
C ASN A 47 22.74 -7.91 -9.55
N GLU A 48 21.63 -8.53 -9.10
CA GLU A 48 21.33 -9.96 -9.22
C GLU A 48 19.85 -10.20 -9.58
N LEU A 49 19.42 -11.47 -9.67
CA LEU A 49 18.08 -11.87 -10.16
C LEU A 49 16.99 -11.86 -9.06
N ASP A 50 17.40 -11.97 -7.80
CA ASP A 50 16.49 -12.12 -6.67
C ASP A 50 15.72 -10.83 -6.34
N ASP A 51 16.33 -9.66 -6.56
CA ASP A 51 15.65 -8.38 -6.40
C ASP A 51 14.42 -8.23 -7.30
N GLN A 52 14.49 -8.66 -8.57
CA GLN A 52 13.33 -8.59 -9.47
C GLN A 52 12.22 -9.53 -9.00
N HIS A 53 12.57 -10.67 -8.43
CA HIS A 53 11.59 -11.56 -7.80
C HIS A 53 10.96 -10.93 -6.56
N ALA A 54 11.75 -10.23 -5.73
CA ALA A 54 11.24 -9.52 -4.55
C ALA A 54 10.26 -8.40 -4.94
N ILE A 55 10.59 -7.60 -5.98
CA ILE A 55 9.68 -6.59 -6.54
C ILE A 55 8.38 -7.25 -6.99
N ALA A 56 8.44 -8.29 -7.83
CA ALA A 56 7.25 -8.96 -8.35
C ALA A 56 6.40 -9.59 -7.23
N TYR A 57 7.04 -10.22 -6.24
CA TYR A 57 6.36 -10.80 -5.09
C TYR A 57 5.61 -9.73 -4.30
N MET A 58 6.26 -8.62 -3.94
CA MET A 58 5.61 -7.52 -3.21
C MET A 58 4.40 -6.99 -3.98
N LEU A 59 4.56 -6.70 -5.28
CA LEU A 59 3.51 -6.16 -6.13
C LEU A 59 2.28 -7.07 -6.25
N PHE A 60 2.49 -8.38 -6.43
CA PHE A 60 1.38 -9.34 -6.52
C PHE A 60 0.72 -9.66 -5.18
N ASN A 61 1.32 -9.26 -4.05
CA ASN A 61 0.77 -9.42 -2.70
C ASN A 61 0.19 -8.10 -2.13
N GLN A 62 -0.33 -7.22 -3.00
CA GLN A 62 -0.96 -5.96 -2.61
C GLN A 62 -2.19 -6.09 -1.70
N ASP A 63 -2.77 -7.29 -1.57
CA ASP A 63 -3.85 -7.54 -0.59
C ASP A 63 -3.34 -7.47 0.85
N PHE A 64 -2.05 -7.76 1.06
CA PHE A 64 -1.37 -7.67 2.35
C PHE A 64 -0.57 -6.38 2.50
N PHE A 65 0.00 -5.86 1.41
CA PHE A 65 0.90 -4.72 1.42
C PHE A 65 0.25 -3.42 0.96
N ASP A 66 0.46 -2.37 1.75
CA ASP A 66 0.27 -0.96 1.36
C ASP A 66 1.62 -0.44 0.87
N ILE A 67 1.89 -0.69 -0.41
CA ILE A 67 3.17 -0.41 -1.06
C ILE A 67 3.32 1.10 -1.22
N LYS A 68 4.25 1.70 -0.47
CA LYS A 68 4.54 3.13 -0.52
C LYS A 68 5.42 3.51 -1.70
N GLY A 69 6.40 2.66 -2.02
CA GLY A 69 7.33 2.89 -3.10
C GLY A 69 8.49 1.91 -3.08
N ILE A 70 9.37 2.05 -4.08
CA ILE A 70 10.62 1.32 -4.19
C ILE A 70 11.75 2.36 -4.21
N THR A 71 12.70 2.25 -3.30
CA THR A 71 13.95 2.99 -3.36
C THR A 71 15.03 2.10 -3.95
N VAL A 72 15.95 2.70 -4.71
CA VAL A 72 16.95 1.94 -5.44
C VAL A 72 18.33 2.51 -5.17
N ASN A 73 19.26 1.70 -4.69
CA ASN A 73 20.66 2.10 -4.52
C ASN A 73 21.55 1.41 -5.56
N LYS A 74 22.68 2.04 -5.86
CA LYS A 74 23.70 1.41 -6.71
C LYS A 74 24.54 0.43 -5.89
N THR A 75 24.92 -0.69 -6.49
CA THR A 75 25.96 -1.57 -5.94
C THR A 75 27.08 -1.80 -6.94
N ARG A 76 27.89 -2.84 -6.72
CA ARG A 76 29.11 -3.08 -7.49
C ARG A 76 28.81 -3.55 -8.91
N ASN A 77 27.78 -4.38 -9.08
CA ASN A 77 27.31 -4.82 -10.40
C ASN A 77 26.06 -4.02 -10.76
N GLY A 78 25.57 -4.18 -12.00
CA GLY A 78 24.36 -3.48 -12.45
C GLY A 78 24.57 -2.07 -13.02
N GLY A 79 25.77 -1.50 -12.89
CA GLY A 79 26.13 -0.25 -13.57
C GLY A 79 25.91 0.99 -12.72
N LEU A 80 25.49 2.09 -13.35
CA LEU A 80 25.18 3.34 -12.64
C LEU A 80 23.77 3.29 -12.04
N ILE A 81 23.44 4.23 -11.15
CA ILE A 81 22.14 4.26 -10.47
C ILE A 81 20.97 4.22 -11.46
N GLU A 82 21.12 4.85 -12.64
CA GLU A 82 20.12 4.86 -13.70
C GLU A 82 19.78 3.45 -14.17
N LYS A 83 20.75 2.54 -14.19
CA LYS A 83 20.52 1.16 -14.63
C LYS A 83 19.75 0.34 -13.60
N HIS A 84 20.00 0.55 -12.31
CA HIS A 84 19.18 -0.06 -11.27
C HIS A 84 17.76 0.49 -11.28
N VAL A 85 17.58 1.80 -11.49
CA VAL A 85 16.25 2.43 -11.61
C VAL A 85 15.52 1.92 -12.85
N GLU A 86 16.19 1.85 -14.01
CA GLU A 86 15.63 1.30 -15.25
C GLU A 86 15.16 -0.13 -15.06
N GLU A 87 15.94 -0.97 -14.38
CA GLU A 87 15.62 -2.37 -14.14
C GLU A 87 14.44 -2.53 -13.17
N ALA A 88 14.45 -1.84 -12.03
CA ALA A 88 13.30 -1.83 -11.11
C ALA A 88 12.02 -1.36 -11.82
N GLN A 89 12.11 -0.28 -12.62
CA GLN A 89 10.98 0.24 -13.38
C GLN A 89 10.52 -0.75 -14.45
N ARG A 90 11.44 -1.48 -15.10
CA ARG A 90 11.12 -2.53 -16.07
C ARG A 90 10.29 -3.63 -15.42
N VAL A 91 10.66 -4.11 -14.23
CA VAL A 91 9.91 -5.13 -13.49
C VAL A 91 8.53 -4.61 -13.07
N VAL A 92 8.46 -3.41 -12.48
CA VAL A 92 7.18 -2.75 -12.12
C VAL A 92 6.24 -2.67 -13.34
N ASN A 93 6.77 -2.30 -14.50
CA ASN A 93 6.00 -2.22 -15.74
C ASN A 93 5.49 -3.59 -16.20
N LEU A 94 6.36 -4.62 -16.18
CA LEU A 94 6.00 -5.99 -16.55
C LEU A 94 4.92 -6.58 -15.64
N CYS A 95 4.91 -6.22 -14.36
CA CYS A 95 3.88 -6.62 -13.40
C CYS A 95 2.55 -5.86 -13.57
N GLY A 96 2.45 -4.86 -14.46
CA GLY A 96 1.23 -4.07 -14.64
C GLY A 96 1.01 -2.98 -13.58
N PHE A 97 2.08 -2.55 -12.91
CA PHE A 97 2.08 -1.51 -11.87
C PHE A 97 2.70 -0.19 -12.34
N LYS A 98 2.85 -0.02 -13.66
CA LYS A 98 3.23 1.26 -14.26
C LYS A 98 2.32 2.38 -13.72
N ASP A 99 2.94 3.48 -13.31
CA ASP A 99 2.30 4.67 -12.72
C ASP A 99 1.56 4.44 -11.38
N LYS A 100 1.57 3.21 -10.83
CA LYS A 100 0.97 2.88 -9.52
C LYS A 100 1.98 2.86 -8.39
N VAL A 101 3.23 2.49 -8.70
CA VAL A 101 4.33 2.42 -7.74
C VAL A 101 5.48 3.28 -8.24
N LYS A 102 6.01 4.13 -7.36
CA LYS A 102 7.15 4.99 -7.66
C LYS A 102 8.45 4.23 -7.43
N VAL A 103 9.38 4.37 -8.37
CA VAL A 103 10.78 3.94 -8.23
C VAL A 103 11.62 5.19 -8.03
N ILE A 104 12.35 5.26 -6.92
CA ILE A 104 13.03 6.48 -6.46
C ILE A 104 14.54 6.20 -6.39
N PRO A 105 15.39 7.00 -7.08
CA PRO A 105 16.82 6.84 -6.99
C PRO A 105 17.32 7.21 -5.59
N GLY A 106 18.08 6.30 -5.00
CA GLY A 106 18.90 6.48 -3.82
C GLY A 106 20.35 6.79 -4.18
N ALA A 107 21.27 6.44 -3.28
CA ALA A 107 22.66 6.83 -3.40
C ALA A 107 23.38 6.11 -4.56
N SER A 108 24.29 6.85 -5.21
CA SER A 108 25.15 6.37 -6.30
C SER A 108 26.58 6.06 -5.85
N GLY A 109 27.06 6.79 -4.85
CA GLY A 109 28.36 6.64 -4.21
C GLY A 109 28.30 5.65 -3.06
N LYS A 110 29.47 5.16 -2.66
CA LYS A 110 29.60 4.38 -1.43
C LYS A 110 29.59 5.32 -0.24
N TYR A 111 29.21 4.81 0.92
CA TYR A 111 29.13 5.59 2.15
C TYR A 111 30.36 6.48 2.42
N TYR A 112 31.57 5.92 2.34
CA TYR A 112 32.81 6.68 2.59
C TYR A 112 33.15 7.74 1.54
N GLU A 113 32.50 7.69 0.36
CA GLU A 113 32.66 8.68 -0.71
C GLU A 113 31.71 9.86 -0.52
N ILE A 114 30.57 9.62 0.14
CA ILE A 114 29.49 10.60 0.32
C ILE A 114 29.37 11.11 1.76
N PHE A 115 30.11 10.52 2.71
CA PHE A 115 29.99 10.80 4.15
C PHE A 115 30.13 12.29 4.48
N ASP A 116 31.12 12.96 3.88
CA ASP A 116 31.44 14.35 4.18
C ASP A 116 30.36 15.33 3.69
N SER A 117 29.51 14.93 2.74
CA SER A 117 28.45 15.78 2.18
C SER A 117 27.05 15.46 2.74
N LEU A 118 26.90 14.51 3.68
CA LEU A 118 25.59 14.12 4.23
C LEU A 118 24.87 15.23 5.00
N GLU A 119 25.61 16.27 5.45
CA GLU A 119 25.03 17.44 6.14
C GLU A 119 24.68 18.59 5.19
N GLU A 120 25.00 18.46 3.89
CA GLU A 120 24.65 19.47 2.89
C GLU A 120 23.15 19.43 2.56
N GLU A 121 22.62 20.52 2.00
CA GLU A 121 21.21 20.60 1.61
C GLU A 121 20.88 19.69 0.42
N ASP A 122 21.85 19.42 -0.45
CA ASP A 122 21.75 18.50 -1.59
C ASP A 122 22.86 17.45 -1.45
N TYR A 123 22.47 16.20 -1.20
CA TYR A 123 23.40 15.10 -0.98
C TYR A 123 22.98 13.84 -1.74
N ASP A 124 23.94 12.97 -2.01
CA ASP A 124 23.70 11.75 -2.78
C ASP A 124 22.70 10.82 -2.08
N GLY A 125 21.65 10.44 -2.81
CA GLY A 125 20.55 9.62 -2.29
C GLY A 125 19.49 10.38 -1.49
N GLN A 126 19.57 11.71 -1.37
CA GLN A 126 18.61 12.54 -0.63
C GLN A 126 17.14 12.19 -0.93
N LYS A 127 16.79 12.04 -2.21
CA LYS A 127 15.40 11.75 -2.62
C LYS A 127 14.83 10.49 -1.98
N ALA A 128 15.61 9.40 -1.94
CA ALA A 128 15.20 8.15 -1.31
C ALA A 128 15.17 8.28 0.21
N VAL A 129 16.17 8.92 0.81
CA VAL A 129 16.26 9.11 2.27
C VAL A 129 15.08 9.94 2.78
N GLU A 130 14.80 11.07 2.15
CA GLU A 130 13.67 11.93 2.50
C GLU A 130 12.34 11.21 2.32
N PHE A 131 12.19 10.44 1.24
CA PHE A 131 11.00 9.62 1.02
C PHE A 131 10.78 8.62 2.16
N ILE A 132 11.81 7.84 2.53
CA ILE A 132 11.74 6.87 3.63
C ILE A 132 11.38 7.57 4.95
N ILE A 133 12.04 8.68 5.28
CA ILE A 133 11.78 9.44 6.51
C ILE A 133 10.34 9.96 6.54
N ASN A 134 9.85 10.49 5.41
CA ASN A 134 8.51 11.05 5.32
C ASN A 134 7.44 9.98 5.46
N GLU A 135 7.58 8.83 4.83
CA GLU A 135 6.66 7.69 4.98
C GLU A 135 6.70 7.10 6.40
N ALA A 136 7.89 6.98 6.99
CA ALA A 136 8.06 6.49 8.36
C ALA A 136 7.37 7.42 9.38
N ARG A 137 7.48 8.75 9.20
CA ARG A 137 6.83 9.74 10.07
C ARG A 137 5.31 9.81 9.90
N GLN A 138 4.81 9.48 8.71
CA GLN A 138 3.36 9.43 8.43
C GLN A 138 2.71 8.18 9.00
N SER A 139 3.45 7.07 9.07
CA SER A 139 2.98 5.76 9.55
C SER A 139 2.89 5.69 11.09
N LYS A 140 2.33 6.71 11.77
CA LYS A 140 2.36 6.81 13.24
C LYS A 140 1.59 5.70 13.98
N ALA A 141 0.58 5.13 13.34
CA ALA A 141 -0.25 4.07 13.93
C ALA A 141 0.21 2.66 13.53
N ASP A 142 0.95 2.52 12.42
CA ASP A 142 1.36 1.24 11.86
C ASP A 142 2.84 1.26 11.59
N LYS A 143 3.54 0.22 12.03
CA LYS A 143 4.96 0.13 11.77
C LYS A 143 5.20 -0.02 10.26
N LEU A 144 5.85 0.98 9.66
CA LEU A 144 6.41 0.87 8.31
C LEU A 144 7.46 -0.25 8.31
N VAL A 145 7.35 -1.14 7.33
CA VAL A 145 8.37 -2.15 7.03
C VAL A 145 9.24 -1.64 5.89
N LEU A 146 10.56 -1.80 6.07
CA LEU A 146 11.58 -1.55 5.06
C LEU A 146 12.31 -2.87 4.83
#